data_AF-A0A1H8FJW4-F1
#
_entry.id   AF-A0A1H8FJW4-F1
#
_cell.length_a   1.000
_cell.length_b   1.000
_cell.length_c   1.000
_cell.angle_alpha   90.00
_cell.angle_beta   90.00
_cell.angle_gamma   90.00
#
_symmetry.space_group_name_H-M   'P 1'
#
loop_
_entity.id
_entity.type
_entity.pdbx_description
1 polymer ?
#
loop_
_entity_poly.entity_id
_entity_poly.type
_entity_poly.pdbx_seq_one_letter_code
_entity_poly.pdbx_strand_id
1 'polypeptide(L)'
;MENNAFRNLRLQGEKGHYTLMGEARVLEGNFRYAVSDGHDYLVEGSVQVQGGAPEWAAFTLKLSIPDEKLPRKGTLTLELFEISPKDGSRQNELIIPLDTFQ
;
A
#
# COMPACT_ATOMS: atom_id res chain seq x y z
N MET A 1 -9.24 -12.51 3.19
CA MET A 1 -8.35 -11.87 4.18
C MET A 1 -9.10 -10.67 4.71
N GLU A 2 -9.33 -10.62 6.02
CA GLU A 2 -10.02 -9.51 6.68
C GLU A 2 -8.94 -8.63 7.32
N ASN A 3 -8.94 -7.34 7.02
CA ASN A 3 -8.04 -6.35 7.62
C ASN A 3 -8.91 -5.26 8.27
N ASN A 4 -8.50 -4.79 9.46
CA ASN A 4 -9.29 -3.86 10.26
C ASN A 4 -9.28 -2.42 9.74
N ALA A 5 -8.32 -2.07 8.87
CA ALA A 5 -8.09 -0.73 8.36
C ALA A 5 -8.31 -0.61 6.84
N PHE A 6 -8.21 -1.69 6.07
CA PHE A 6 -8.30 -1.65 4.61
C PHE A 6 -9.30 -2.67 4.06
N ARG A 7 -10.16 -2.25 3.14
CA ARG A 7 -11.14 -3.15 2.50
C ARG A 7 -11.51 -2.70 1.09
N ASN A 8 -12.30 -3.53 0.40
CA ASN A 8 -12.85 -3.27 -0.93
C ASN A 8 -11.76 -2.90 -1.95
N LEU A 9 -10.62 -3.59 -1.86
CA LEU A 9 -9.44 -3.30 -2.65
C LEU A 9 -9.58 -3.79 -4.08
N ARG A 10 -9.19 -2.93 -5.02
CA ARG A 10 -9.11 -3.24 -6.44
C ARG A 10 -7.79 -2.74 -6.99
N LEU A 11 -6.95 -3.68 -7.41
CA LEU A 11 -5.66 -3.41 -8.05
C LEU A 11 -5.83 -3.46 -9.58
N GLN A 12 -5.19 -2.52 -10.27
CA GLN A 12 -5.06 -2.47 -11.72
C GLN A 12 -3.66 -2.01 -12.10
N GLY A 13 -3.25 -2.33 -13.33
CA GLY A 13 -1.94 -1.96 -13.88
C GLY A 13 -0.94 -3.11 -13.81
N GLU A 14 0.21 -2.90 -14.45
CA GLU A 14 1.30 -3.86 -14.61
C GLU A 14 2.60 -3.10 -14.90
N LYS A 15 3.75 -3.78 -14.87
CA LYS A 15 5.03 -3.25 -15.35
C LYS A 15 5.39 -1.89 -14.76
N GLY A 16 5.38 -1.78 -13.43
CA GLY A 16 5.79 -0.57 -12.72
C GLY A 16 4.73 0.53 -12.60
N HIS A 17 3.59 0.39 -13.26
CA HIS A 17 2.47 1.34 -13.15
C HIS A 17 1.25 0.66 -12.53
N TYR A 18 0.92 1.01 -11.30
CA TYR A 18 -0.17 0.40 -10.56
C TYR A 18 -1.14 1.44 -10.02
N THR A 19 -2.42 1.11 -10.01
CA THR A 19 -3.46 1.87 -9.33
C THR A 19 -4.21 0.96 -8.36
N LEU A 20 -4.10 1.25 -7.07
CA LEU A 20 -4.88 0.60 -6.03
C LEU A 20 -6.01 1.53 -5.57
N MET A 21 -7.23 1.05 -5.69
CA MET A 21 -8.42 1.71 -5.14
C MET A 21 -8.96 0.89 -3.98
N GLY A 22 -9.59 1.56 -3.02
CA GLY A 22 -10.31 0.89 -1.94
C GLY A 22 -10.79 1.86 -0.88
N GLU A 23 -11.08 1.32 0.30
CA GLU A 23 -11.50 2.10 1.46
C GLU A 23 -10.54 1.88 2.61
N ALA A 24 -10.24 2.96 3.33
CA ALA A 24 -9.41 2.96 4.53
C ALA A 24 -10.20 3.50 5.73
N ARG A 25 -10.06 2.84 6.88
CA ARG A 25 -10.51 3.31 8.19
C ARG A 25 -9.28 3.37 9.09
N VAL A 26 -8.60 4.50 9.03
CA VAL A 26 -7.28 4.71 9.65
C VAL A 26 -7.30 5.94 10.56
N LEU A 27 -6.51 5.93 11.61
CA LEU A 27 -6.40 7.03 12.57
C LEU A 27 -5.94 8.30 11.85
N GLU A 28 -6.60 9.43 12.14
CA GLU A 28 -6.35 10.74 11.51
C GLU A 28 -6.48 10.75 9.96
N GLY A 29 -7.04 9.68 9.37
CA GLY A 29 -7.15 9.57 7.92
C GLY A 29 -5.81 9.37 7.21
N ASN A 30 -4.76 8.97 7.93
CA ASN A 30 -3.42 8.80 7.36
C ASN A 30 -2.97 7.34 7.43
N PHE A 31 -2.44 6.83 6.32
CA PHE A 31 -1.71 5.57 6.32
C PHE A 31 -0.45 5.66 5.48
N ARG A 32 0.47 4.74 5.70
CA ARG A 32 1.75 4.61 5.01
C ARG A 32 1.71 3.45 4.04
N TYR A 33 2.53 3.57 3.01
CA TYR A 33 2.74 2.48 2.08
C TYR A 33 4.22 2.34 1.73
N ALA A 34 4.61 1.11 1.40
CA ALA A 34 5.92 0.79 0.89
C ALA A 34 5.80 -0.25 -0.22
N VAL A 35 6.58 -0.10 -1.28
CA VAL A 35 6.73 -1.11 -2.33
C VAL A 35 8.11 -1.72 -2.20
N SER A 36 8.18 -3.05 -2.12
CA SER A 36 9.44 -3.79 -2.11
C SER A 36 9.47 -4.89 -3.17
N ASP A 37 10.66 -5.31 -3.55
CA ASP A 37 10.91 -6.51 -4.36
C ASP A 37 11.37 -7.71 -3.50
N GLY A 38 11.30 -7.56 -2.17
CA GLY A 38 11.81 -8.52 -1.18
C GLY A 38 13.27 -8.29 -0.75
N HIS A 39 14.01 -7.42 -1.44
CA HIS A 39 15.37 -7.03 -1.08
C HIS A 39 15.43 -5.58 -0.61
N ASP A 40 14.83 -4.68 -1.38
CA ASP A 40 14.87 -3.23 -1.16
C ASP A 40 13.46 -2.63 -1.18
N TYR A 41 13.28 -1.52 -0.44
CA TYR A 41 12.12 -0.65 -0.61
C TYR A 41 12.37 0.29 -1.79
N LEU A 42 11.54 0.17 -2.82
CA LEU A 42 11.67 0.91 -4.08
C LEU A 42 10.92 2.25 -4.04
N VAL A 43 9.78 2.27 -3.34
CA VAL A 43 8.90 3.44 -3.18
C VAL A 43 8.30 3.40 -1.78
N GLU A 44 8.30 4.54 -1.10
CA GLU A 44 7.63 4.71 0.18
C GLU A 44 6.82 6.01 0.17
N GLY A 45 5.75 6.06 0.95
CA GLY A 45 4.96 7.27 1.07
C GLY A 45 3.83 7.19 2.08
N SER A 46 2.91 8.13 1.97
CA SER A 46 1.71 8.22 2.80
C SER A 46 0.50 8.65 1.96
N VAL A 47 -0.69 8.21 2.36
CA VAL A 47 -1.96 8.62 1.77
C VAL A 47 -2.80 9.28 2.84
N GLN A 48 -3.35 10.45 2.53
CA GLN A 48 -4.37 11.13 3.33
C GLN A 48 -5.73 10.90 2.69
N VAL A 49 -6.67 10.32 3.43
CA VAL A 49 -8.06 10.11 2.97
C VAL A 49 -8.99 11.19 3.51
N GLN A 50 -10.09 11.43 2.81
CA GLN A 50 -11.12 12.41 3.23
C GLN A 50 -12.03 11.80 4.30
N GLY A 51 -11.46 11.55 5.48
CA GLY A 51 -12.11 10.89 6.62
C GLY A 51 -11.08 10.17 7.48
N GLY A 52 -11.49 9.62 8.61
CA GLY A 52 -10.63 8.86 9.49
C GLY A 52 -11.47 7.95 10.39
N ALA A 53 -10.82 7.02 11.08
CA ALA A 53 -11.49 6.12 12.00
C ALA A 53 -12.39 6.92 12.98
N PRO A 54 -13.65 6.49 13.19
CA PRO A 54 -14.19 5.17 12.88
C PRO A 54 -14.77 4.99 11.47
N GLU A 55 -14.83 6.04 10.66
CA GLU A 55 -15.46 6.00 9.34
C GLU A 55 -14.53 5.41 8.26
N TRP A 56 -15.14 4.80 7.25
CA TRP A 56 -14.43 4.34 6.05
C TRP A 56 -14.40 5.46 5.01
N ALA A 57 -13.22 5.74 4.47
CA ALA A 57 -13.03 6.72 3.41
C ALA A 57 -12.35 6.09 2.20
N ALA A 58 -12.86 6.42 1.00
CA ALA A 58 -12.31 5.93 -0.25
C ALA A 58 -10.92 6.54 -0.52
N PHE A 59 -10.04 5.76 -1.15
CA PHE A 59 -8.74 6.22 -1.60
C PHE A 59 -8.40 5.71 -3.01
N THR A 60 -7.46 6.40 -3.65
CA THR A 60 -6.82 5.94 -4.89
C THR A 60 -5.33 6.21 -4.78
N LEU A 61 -4.54 5.14 -4.76
CA LEU A 61 -3.09 5.18 -4.72
C LEU A 61 -2.55 4.83 -6.11
N LYS A 62 -1.79 5.77 -6.70
CA LYS A 62 -1.10 5.56 -7.97
C LYS A 62 0.39 5.37 -7.70
N LEU A 63 0.96 4.28 -8.19
CA LEU A 63 2.35 3.93 -8.05
C LEU A 63 3.01 3.95 -9.44
N SER A 64 4.17 4.57 -9.51
CA SER A 64 5.05 4.56 -10.67
C SER A 64 6.46 4.20 -10.22
N ILE A 65 6.96 3.08 -10.72
CA ILE A 65 8.29 2.55 -10.42
C ILE A 65 9.06 2.54 -11.74
N PRO A 66 10.22 3.19 -11.83
CA PRO A 66 11.03 3.17 -13.04
C PRO A 66 11.40 1.73 -13.45
N ASP A 67 11.36 1.43 -14.75
CA ASP A 67 11.68 0.10 -15.29
C ASP A 67 13.05 -0.44 -14.83
N GLU A 68 14.03 0.46 -14.68
CA GLU A 68 15.38 0.12 -14.20
C GLU A 68 15.42 -0.39 -12.75
N LYS A 69 14.39 -0.09 -11.96
CA LYS A 69 14.22 -0.56 -10.58
C LYS A 69 13.32 -1.79 -10.47
N LEU A 70 12.66 -2.20 -11.56
CA LEU A 70 11.81 -3.39 -11.52
C LEU A 70 12.66 -4.65 -11.37
N PRO A 71 12.24 -5.61 -10.53
CA PRO A 71 12.99 -6.83 -10.34
C PRO A 71 12.99 -7.63 -11.64
N ARG A 72 14.16 -8.19 -12.00
CA ARG A 72 14.27 -9.08 -13.17
C ARG A 72 13.57 -10.42 -12.95
N LYS A 73 13.53 -10.86 -11.69
CA LYS A 73 12.83 -12.05 -11.21
C LYS A 73 12.36 -11.78 -9.78
N GLY A 74 11.18 -12.26 -9.42
CA GLY A 74 10.62 -12.09 -8.07
C GLY A 74 9.22 -11.49 -8.09
N THR A 75 8.72 -11.13 -6.91
CA THR A 75 7.39 -10.54 -6.76
C THR A 75 7.51 -9.15 -6.21
N LEU A 76 6.98 -8.17 -6.94
CA LEU A 76 6.82 -6.83 -6.45
C LEU A 76 5.62 -6.79 -5.50
N THR A 77 5.80 -6.25 -4.31
CA THR A 77 4.82 -6.31 -3.23
C THR A 77 4.55 -4.92 -2.67
N LEU A 78 3.28 -4.60 -2.46
CA LEU A 78 2.82 -3.40 -1.78
C LEU A 78 2.42 -3.72 -0.34
N GLU A 79 2.97 -2.98 0.59
CA GLU A 79 2.62 -2.99 2.01
C GLU A 79 1.82 -1.72 2.32
N LEU A 80 0.65 -1.88 2.95
CA LEU A 80 -0.14 -0.80 3.54
C LEU A 80 -0.13 -0.96 5.05
N PHE A 81 0.07 0.13 5.80
CA PHE A 81 0.13 0.07 7.26
C PHE A 81 -0.13 1.43 7.90
N GLU A 82 -0.55 1.42 9.16
CA GLU A 82 -0.56 2.59 10.03
C GLU A 82 0.69 2.60 10.91
N ILE A 83 1.10 3.78 11.37
CA ILE A 83 2.13 3.91 12.40
C ILE A 83 1.44 4.26 13.71
N SER A 84 1.64 3.41 14.71
CA SER A 84 1.17 3.62 16.08
C SER A 84 1.75 4.92 16.64
N PRO A 85 0.93 5.90 17.05
CA PRO A 85 1.44 7.11 17.69
C PRO A 85 2.01 6.85 19.09
N LYS A 86 1.74 5.67 19.66
CA LYS A 86 2.19 5.29 21.01
C LYS A 86 3.66 4.87 21.04
N ASP A 87 4.10 4.11 20.05
CA ASP A 87 5.40 3.43 20.06
C ASP A 87 6.10 3.38 18.69
N GLY A 88 5.48 3.95 17.65
CA GLY A 88 6.03 3.96 16.29
C GLY A 88 5.94 2.61 15.56
N SER A 89 5.32 1.59 16.16
CA SER A 89 5.15 0.28 15.52
C SER A 89 4.21 0.34 14.32
N ARG A 90 4.44 -0.54 13.33
CA ARG A 90 3.50 -0.75 12.23
C ARG A 90 2.27 -1.50 12.73
N GLN A 91 1.09 -1.09 12.28
CA GLN A 91 -0.20 -1.67 12.64
C GLN A 91 -1.09 -1.85 11.41
N ASN A 92 -2.06 -2.76 11.54
CA ASN A 92 -3.03 -3.09 10.50
C ASN A 92 -2.38 -3.39 9.14
N GLU A 93 -1.21 -4.02 9.16
CA GLU A 93 -0.41 -4.30 7.97
C GLU A 93 -1.19 -5.15 6.97
N LEU A 94 -1.13 -4.77 5.69
CA LEU A 94 -1.69 -5.52 4.59
C LEU A 94 -0.69 -5.61 3.45
N ILE A 95 -0.42 -6.84 3.03
CA ILE A 95 0.54 -7.16 1.97
C ILE A 95 -0.23 -7.57 0.71
N ILE A 96 0.07 -6.92 -0.40
CA ILE A 96 -0.63 -7.07 -1.67
C ILE A 96 0.41 -7.31 -2.77
N PRO A 97 0.43 -8.49 -3.42
CA PRO A 97 1.25 -8.71 -4.60
C PRO A 97 0.83 -7.76 -5.74
N LEU A 98 1.78 -7.03 -6.31
CA LEU A 98 1.55 -6.14 -7.43
C LEU A 98 1.75 -6.84 -8.77
N ASP A 99 2.87 -7.57 -8.91
CA ASP A 99 3.29 -8.21 -10.16
C ASP A 99 4.36 -9.27 -9.88
N THR A 100 4.49 -10.25 -10.76
CA THR A 100 5.49 -11.32 -10.66
C THR A 100 6.31 -11.38 -11.94
N PHE A 101 7.63 -11.25 -11.78
CA PHE A 101 8.60 -11.26 -12.86
C PHE A 101 9.27 -12.63 -12.94
N GLN A 102 9.34 -13.21 -14.14
CA GLN A 102 9.87 -14.56 -14.41
C GLN A 102 11.10 -14.53 -15.32
#